data_AF-A0A7W1KQI3-F1
#
_entry.id   AF-A0A7W1KQI3-F1
#
_cell.length_a   1.000
_cell.length_b   1.000
_cell.length_c   1.000
_cell.angle_alpha   90.00
_cell.angle_beta   90.00
_cell.angle_gamma   90.00
#
_symmetry.space_group_name_H-M   'P 1'
#
loop_
_entity.id
_entity.type
_entity.pdbx_description
1 polymer ?
#
loop_
_entity_poly.entity_id
_entity_poly.type
_entity_poly.pdbx_seq_one_letter_code
_entity_poly.pdbx_strand_id
1 'polypeptide(L)'
;MSFGAPEWLWGLLVLPILLLLFLRAESRSAKRLRHFVAPRLLAQLGATVNHFRRRLRFALLLLGIGLALVSLAKPRWGYTFEEVKRKGLDLLLAVDTSRSMLANDVPPNRLQRVKLAAQDLIQELRGDRIGLIAFAGRAFVQAPLTIDYDAAVEALTEIDTNTIPEGGTNISEAITLAVKTFGKSALGNRALIVFTDGEELAGDSLKIAQQAADSGVRIFTIGVGTPEGSLIPVPAQGGGTAFVKDRDGQVVKSKLDEKRLREIAESTGGIYLPLGNGPSAMQQLYRNGLSKLQAGDIDTRTSRQPIERYQWPLAGAILVLGASLLISERKRASSSVAAVSDRRTRATLRNRGHRPPLPAAALILLLFTPTFTRAAAPGLEEYRAERFREAYEQFQQTLKEHPETRAQNKIQFDAGAAAYKMKDYGKALESFSQALLSPDTYLQSRSHYNLGNTLYQRGEAQKSDEQKLKEWTNALQHYDQTLKIEPENKEAKENSEFVKNKIEELKKKQQQPSPTPSPSPSPQEKK
;
A
#
# COMPACT_ATOMS: atom_id res chain seq x y z
N MET A 1 -7.95 -0.09 26.87
CA MET A 1 -6.64 0.57 26.77
C MET A 1 -5.60 -0.54 26.72
N SER A 2 -4.74 -0.55 25.72
CA SER A 2 -3.65 -1.55 25.59
C SER A 2 -2.30 -0.84 25.52
N PHE A 3 -1.21 -1.58 25.67
CA PHE A 3 0.16 -1.06 25.54
C PHE A 3 0.80 -1.67 24.29
N GLY A 4 1.51 -0.85 23.53
CA GLY A 4 2.23 -1.31 22.34
C GLY A 4 3.54 -2.03 22.67
N ALA A 5 4.12 -1.72 23.83
CA ALA A 5 5.40 -2.23 24.29
C ALA A 5 5.36 -2.46 25.82
N PRO A 6 4.54 -3.42 26.31
CA PRO A 6 4.30 -3.62 27.74
C PRO A 6 5.57 -3.94 28.54
N GLU A 7 6.63 -4.43 27.90
CA GLU A 7 7.93 -4.74 28.51
C GLU A 7 8.56 -3.53 29.23
N TRP A 8 8.30 -2.30 28.79
CA TRP A 8 8.82 -1.09 29.43
C TRP A 8 8.20 -0.80 30.80
N LEU A 9 7.04 -1.39 31.11
CA LEU A 9 6.43 -1.26 32.43
C LEU A 9 7.27 -1.92 33.53
N TRP A 10 8.07 -2.95 33.22
CA TRP A 10 9.03 -3.52 34.16
C TRP A 10 10.07 -2.49 34.62
N GLY A 11 10.36 -1.48 33.80
CA GLY A 11 11.24 -0.37 34.17
C GLY A 11 10.73 0.44 35.36
N LEU A 12 9.43 0.40 35.69
CA LEU A 12 8.88 1.08 36.88
C LEU A 12 9.45 0.53 38.19
N LEU A 13 9.99 -0.71 38.19
CA LEU A 13 10.69 -1.29 39.33
C LEU A 13 11.99 -0.54 39.69
N VAL A 14 12.52 0.30 38.79
CA VAL A 14 13.66 1.18 39.08
C VAL A 14 13.27 2.30 40.06
N LEU A 15 12.01 2.75 40.05
CA LEU A 15 11.54 3.83 40.92
C LEU A 15 11.67 3.53 42.43
N PRO A 16 11.20 2.38 42.97
CA PRO A 16 11.39 2.05 44.38
C PRO A 16 12.87 1.87 44.76
N ILE A 17 13.71 1.39 43.84
CA ILE A 17 15.17 1.29 44.06
C ILE A 17 15.78 2.68 44.22
N LEU A 18 15.46 3.62 43.32
CA LEU A 18 15.92 5.00 43.40
C LEU A 18 15.43 5.68 44.69
N LEU A 19 14.18 5.46 45.09
CA LEU A 19 13.62 5.96 46.34
C LEU A 19 14.40 5.43 47.57
N LEU A 20 14.69 4.13 47.60
CA LEU A 20 15.44 3.51 48.69
C LEU A 20 16.88 4.04 48.76
N LEU A 21 17.55 4.21 47.62
CA LEU A 21 18.88 4.81 47.55
C LEU A 21 18.88 6.25 48.07
N PHE A 22 17.86 7.04 47.72
CA PHE A 22 17.69 8.41 48.21
C PHE A 22 17.50 8.46 49.74
N LEU A 23 16.61 7.64 50.29
CA LEU A 23 16.40 7.56 51.75
C LEU A 23 17.66 7.08 52.50
N ARG A 24 18.42 6.14 51.91
CA ARG A 24 19.70 5.69 52.46
C ARG A 24 20.78 6.77 52.41
N ALA A 25 20.84 7.53 51.31
CA ALA A 25 21.76 8.66 51.18
C ALA A 25 21.44 9.78 52.17
N GLU A 26 20.16 10.11 52.35
CA GLU A 26 19.65 11.05 53.35
C GLU A 26 20.06 10.65 54.78
N SER A 27 19.74 9.42 55.18
CA SER A 27 20.04 8.92 56.53
C SER A 27 21.55 8.82 56.80
N ARG A 28 22.36 8.40 55.83
CA ARG A 28 23.83 8.36 55.95
C ARG A 28 24.43 9.75 56.02
N SER A 29 23.89 10.71 55.28
CA SER A 29 24.38 12.10 55.31
C SER A 29 24.07 12.76 56.65
N ALA A 30 22.88 12.51 57.22
CA ALA A 30 22.53 12.95 58.57
C ALA A 30 23.43 12.32 59.66
N LYS A 31 23.80 11.04 59.53
CA LYS A 31 24.71 10.36 60.48
C LYS A 31 26.15 10.86 60.39
N ARG A 32 26.69 11.05 59.17
CA ARG A 32 28.05 11.58 58.96
C ARG A 32 28.19 13.01 59.45
N LEU A 33 27.20 13.86 59.22
CA LEU A 33 27.24 15.26 59.67
C LEU A 33 27.30 15.38 61.20
N ARG A 34 26.71 14.42 61.93
CA ARG A 34 26.79 14.33 63.41
C ARG A 34 28.16 13.89 63.93
N HIS A 35 29.00 13.25 63.11
CA HIS A 35 30.32 12.75 63.50
C HIS A 35 31.43 13.81 63.33
N PHE A 36 31.20 14.82 62.49
CA PHE A 36 32.21 15.84 62.13
C PHE A 36 31.91 17.25 62.68
N VAL A 37 30.72 17.50 63.24
CA VAL A 37 30.29 18.85 63.67
C VAL A 37 29.70 18.80 65.08
N ALA A 38 30.20 19.63 65.99
CA ALA A 38 29.65 19.77 67.34
C ALA A 38 28.15 20.20 67.29
N PRO A 39 27.27 19.69 68.16
CA PRO A 39 25.82 19.90 68.09
C PRO A 39 25.38 21.37 68.02
N ARG A 40 26.21 22.28 68.55
CA ARG A 40 25.96 23.73 68.56
C ARG A 40 26.20 24.42 67.20
N LEU A 41 27.13 23.91 66.36
CA LEU A 41 27.39 24.45 65.01
C LEU A 41 26.52 23.82 63.91
N LEU A 42 25.90 22.67 64.19
CA LEU A 42 24.96 21.98 63.30
C LEU A 42 23.74 22.85 62.94
N ALA A 43 23.25 23.65 63.89
CA ALA A 43 22.12 24.55 63.66
C ALA A 43 22.46 25.73 62.75
N GLN A 44 23.71 26.23 62.78
CA GLN A 44 24.16 27.34 61.93
C GLN A 44 24.62 26.90 60.53
N LEU A 45 25.24 25.73 60.39
CA LEU A 45 25.70 25.20 59.09
C LEU A 45 24.64 24.37 58.34
N GLY A 46 23.74 23.69 59.07
CA GLY A 46 22.64 22.90 58.51
C GLY A 46 21.44 23.73 58.03
N ALA A 47 21.36 25.01 58.39
CA ALA A 47 20.27 25.92 58.00
C ALA A 47 20.22 26.21 56.49
N THR A 48 21.22 25.79 55.72
CA THR A 48 21.40 26.16 54.32
C THR A 48 20.54 25.34 53.34
N VAL A 49 20.06 24.16 53.73
CA VAL A 49 19.30 23.25 52.84
C VAL A 49 17.83 23.17 53.26
N ASN A 50 16.92 23.40 52.32
CA ASN A 50 15.50 23.20 52.57
C ASN A 50 15.12 21.74 52.26
N HIS A 51 14.98 20.92 53.30
CA HIS A 51 14.64 19.49 53.18
C HIS A 51 13.31 19.23 52.46
N PHE A 52 12.31 20.12 52.61
CA PHE A 52 11.05 20.00 51.90
C PHE A 52 11.24 20.18 50.39
N ARG A 53 11.98 21.23 49.97
CA ARG A 53 12.30 21.47 48.55
C ARG A 53 13.14 20.35 47.94
N ARG A 54 14.07 19.77 48.70
CA ARG A 54 14.87 18.62 48.25
C ARG A 54 14.03 17.37 48.04
N ARG A 55 13.12 17.06 48.98
CA ARG A 55 12.17 15.94 48.82
C ARG A 55 11.20 16.17 47.65
N LEU A 56 10.68 17.38 47.50
CA LEU A 56 9.79 17.76 46.40
C LEU A 56 10.49 17.63 45.03
N ARG A 57 11.73 18.12 44.92
CA ARG A 57 12.55 17.99 43.72
C ARG A 57 12.76 16.53 43.32
N PHE A 58 13.11 15.69 44.29
CA PHE A 58 13.31 14.26 44.08
C PHE A 58 12.00 13.52 43.72
N ALA A 59 10.89 13.89 44.36
CA ALA A 59 9.56 13.34 44.04
C ALA A 59 9.14 13.69 42.59
N LEU A 60 9.38 14.93 42.15
CA LEU A 60 9.16 15.34 40.76
C LEU A 60 10.08 14.59 39.79
N LEU A 61 11.34 14.35 40.16
CA LEU A 61 12.27 13.56 39.33
C LEU A 61 11.77 12.11 39.16
N LEU A 62 11.32 11.46 40.24
CA LEU A 62 10.72 10.13 40.17
C LEU A 62 9.44 10.10 39.34
N LEU A 63 8.56 11.09 39.51
CA LEU A 63 7.32 11.22 38.73
C LEU A 63 7.62 11.39 37.24
N GLY A 64 8.61 12.23 36.89
CA GLY A 64 9.04 12.46 35.52
C GLY A 64 9.60 11.19 34.86
N ILE A 65 10.46 10.44 35.57
CA ILE A 65 10.98 9.14 35.09
C ILE A 65 9.83 8.14 34.91
N GLY A 66 8.89 8.08 35.86
CA GLY A 66 7.72 7.20 35.76
C GLY A 66 6.86 7.51 34.53
N LEU A 67 6.58 8.78 34.26
CA LEU A 67 5.85 9.21 33.07
C LEU A 67 6.62 8.91 31.77
N ALA A 68 7.94 9.05 31.76
CA ALA A 68 8.78 8.70 30.60
C ALA A 68 8.73 7.19 30.31
N LEU A 69 8.79 6.34 31.34
CA LEU A 69 8.65 4.89 31.19
C LEU A 69 7.26 4.48 30.68
N VAL A 70 6.20 5.13 31.17
CA VAL A 70 4.83 4.93 30.66
C VAL A 70 4.71 5.37 29.20
N SER A 71 5.40 6.44 28.78
CA SER A 71 5.46 6.83 27.36
C SER A 71 6.11 5.75 26.49
N LEU A 72 7.21 5.15 26.96
CA LEU A 72 7.89 4.07 26.23
C LEU A 72 7.04 2.81 26.09
N ALA A 73 6.13 2.56 27.05
CA ALA A 73 5.17 1.46 26.95
C ALA A 73 4.11 1.66 25.84
N LYS A 74 4.09 2.83 25.17
CA LYS A 74 3.18 3.19 24.08
C LYS A 74 1.71 2.94 24.44
N PRO A 75 1.10 3.74 25.32
CA PRO A 75 -0.31 3.59 25.66
C PRO A 75 -1.16 3.80 24.40
N ARG A 76 -2.11 2.89 24.19
CA ARG A 76 -3.02 2.87 23.04
C ARG A 76 -4.46 3.02 23.51
N TRP A 77 -5.14 4.04 23.00
CA TRP A 77 -6.57 4.21 23.13
C TRP A 77 -7.15 4.91 21.90
N GLY A 78 -8.38 4.54 21.56
CA GLY A 78 -9.00 4.93 20.29
C GLY A 78 -8.47 4.13 19.11
N TYR A 79 -9.17 4.25 17.99
CA TYR A 79 -8.89 3.51 16.77
C TYR A 79 -9.04 4.44 15.59
N THR A 80 -8.18 4.25 14.58
CA THR A 80 -8.39 4.81 13.25
C THR A 80 -8.82 3.68 12.33
N PHE A 81 -9.77 3.96 11.46
CA PHE A 81 -10.17 3.07 10.39
C PHE A 81 -9.32 3.44 9.19
N GLU A 82 -8.42 2.54 8.81
CA GLU A 82 -7.62 2.71 7.60
C GLU A 82 -8.17 1.75 6.54
N GLU A 83 -8.53 2.30 5.38
CA GLU A 83 -8.95 1.52 4.22
C GLU A 83 -7.72 0.85 3.62
N VAL A 84 -7.46 -0.39 4.03
CA VAL A 84 -6.40 -1.18 3.41
C VAL A 84 -6.97 -1.74 2.11
N LYS A 85 -6.69 -1.06 0.99
CA LYS A 85 -7.02 -1.54 -0.36
C LYS A 85 -6.27 -2.85 -0.60
N ARG A 86 -6.99 -3.97 -0.57
CA ARG A 86 -6.44 -5.27 -0.99
C ARG A 86 -6.61 -5.39 -2.49
N LYS A 87 -5.49 -5.32 -3.21
CA LYS A 87 -5.42 -5.73 -4.61
C LYS A 87 -5.13 -7.23 -4.60
N GLY A 88 -6.00 -8.04 -5.19
CA GLY A 88 -5.77 -9.48 -5.29
C GLY A 88 -6.90 -10.18 -6.01
N LEU A 89 -6.54 -11.08 -6.91
CA LEU A 89 -7.42 -12.00 -7.59
C LEU A 89 -7.77 -13.16 -6.65
N ASP A 90 -9.02 -13.62 -6.67
CA ASP A 90 -9.36 -14.94 -6.15
C ASP A 90 -9.14 -15.96 -7.28
N LEU A 91 -8.13 -16.81 -7.10
CA LEU A 91 -7.73 -17.83 -8.06
C LEU A 91 -8.05 -19.21 -7.51
N LEU A 92 -8.82 -20.00 -8.26
CA LEU A 92 -8.98 -21.43 -7.98
C LEU A 92 -8.29 -22.23 -9.07
N LEU A 93 -7.40 -23.15 -8.67
CA LEU A 93 -6.84 -24.15 -9.56
C LEU A 93 -7.70 -25.42 -9.45
N ALA A 94 -8.29 -25.86 -10.55
CA ALA A 94 -8.95 -27.16 -10.66
C ALA A 94 -8.00 -28.11 -11.40
N VAL A 95 -7.51 -29.13 -10.70
CA VAL A 95 -6.55 -30.11 -11.23
C VAL A 95 -7.26 -31.44 -11.44
N ASP A 96 -7.20 -31.95 -12.67
CA ASP A 96 -7.69 -33.27 -13.02
C ASP A 96 -6.77 -34.35 -12.41
N THR A 97 -7.38 -35.30 -11.70
CA THR A 97 -6.71 -36.42 -11.04
C THR A 97 -7.22 -37.76 -11.56
N SER A 98 -7.90 -37.76 -12.71
CA SER A 98 -8.36 -38.98 -13.37
C SER A 98 -7.17 -39.82 -13.84
N ARG A 99 -7.44 -41.10 -14.14
CA ARG A 99 -6.37 -42.04 -14.53
C ARG A 99 -5.67 -41.63 -15.83
N SER A 100 -6.35 -40.93 -16.75
CA SER A 100 -5.72 -40.46 -17.99
C SER A 100 -4.55 -39.51 -17.75
N MET A 101 -4.52 -38.85 -16.60
CA MET A 101 -3.43 -37.98 -16.17
C MET A 101 -2.13 -38.74 -15.83
N LEU A 102 -2.16 -40.08 -15.79
CA LEU A 102 -0.95 -40.93 -15.70
C LEU A 102 -0.28 -41.16 -17.07
N ALA A 103 -0.88 -40.72 -18.18
CA ALA A 103 -0.28 -40.87 -19.49
C ALA A 103 1.08 -40.13 -19.59
N ASN A 104 1.99 -40.72 -20.36
CA ASN A 104 3.38 -40.26 -20.49
C ASN A 104 3.67 -39.55 -21.83
N ASP A 105 2.63 -39.10 -22.55
CA ASP A 105 2.78 -38.28 -23.76
C ASP A 105 3.37 -36.90 -23.47
N VAL A 106 3.21 -36.41 -22.24
CA VAL A 106 3.92 -35.25 -21.72
C VAL A 106 4.80 -35.68 -20.54
N PRO A 107 6.15 -35.60 -20.66
CA PRO A 107 7.04 -36.05 -19.60
C PRO A 107 6.94 -35.22 -18.31
N PRO A 108 7.10 -35.82 -17.11
CA PRO A 108 7.25 -37.27 -16.88
C PRO A 108 5.90 -38.02 -16.96
N ASN A 109 4.81 -37.38 -16.56
CA ASN A 109 3.43 -37.73 -16.92
C ASN A 109 2.58 -36.45 -16.85
N ARG A 110 1.35 -36.50 -17.38
CA ARG A 110 0.47 -35.32 -17.45
C ARG A 110 0.23 -34.67 -16.07
N LEU A 111 -0.07 -35.45 -15.02
CA LEU A 111 -0.33 -34.93 -13.68
C LEU A 111 0.90 -34.22 -13.08
N GLN A 112 2.07 -34.83 -13.18
CA GLN A 112 3.32 -34.25 -12.67
C GLN A 112 3.67 -32.98 -13.45
N ARG A 113 3.43 -32.96 -14.77
CA ARG A 113 3.60 -31.74 -15.57
C ARG A 113 2.66 -30.63 -15.10
N VAL A 114 1.40 -30.95 -14.81
CA VAL A 114 0.44 -30.00 -14.26
C VAL A 114 0.88 -29.46 -12.90
N LYS A 115 1.38 -30.31 -11.99
CA LYS A 115 1.91 -29.85 -10.69
C LYS A 115 3.03 -28.84 -10.86
N LEU A 116 3.99 -29.11 -11.73
CA LEU A 116 5.09 -28.18 -12.02
C LEU A 116 4.57 -26.85 -12.58
N ALA A 117 3.65 -26.90 -13.54
CA ALA A 117 3.07 -25.69 -14.12
C ALA A 117 2.26 -24.87 -13.10
N ALA A 118 1.48 -25.54 -12.25
CA ALA A 118 0.74 -24.88 -11.18
C ALA A 118 1.69 -24.24 -10.15
N GLN A 119 2.81 -24.87 -9.82
CA GLN A 119 3.86 -24.27 -8.97
C GLN A 119 4.49 -23.04 -9.62
N ASP A 120 4.85 -23.12 -10.90
CA ASP A 120 5.38 -21.97 -11.65
C ASP A 120 4.39 -20.81 -11.66
N LEU A 121 3.09 -21.10 -11.82
CA LEU A 121 2.04 -20.09 -11.77
C LEU A 121 1.92 -19.45 -10.38
N ILE A 122 1.97 -20.24 -9.30
CA ILE A 122 1.90 -19.76 -7.91
C ILE A 122 3.04 -18.78 -7.62
N GLN A 123 4.24 -19.02 -8.16
CA GLN A 123 5.40 -18.13 -7.97
C GLN A 123 5.24 -16.76 -8.63
N GLU A 124 4.39 -16.63 -9.64
CA GLU A 124 4.11 -15.35 -10.32
C GLU A 124 3.05 -14.51 -9.58
N LEU A 125 2.27 -15.11 -8.67
CA LEU A 125 1.17 -14.44 -7.95
C LEU A 125 1.69 -13.44 -6.91
N ARG A 126 1.01 -12.30 -6.76
CA ARG A 126 1.44 -11.22 -5.85
C ARG A 126 0.27 -10.68 -5.02
N GLY A 127 0.08 -11.25 -3.83
CA GLY A 127 -0.99 -10.85 -2.90
C GLY A 127 -2.37 -11.38 -3.29
N ASP A 128 -2.43 -12.29 -4.25
CA ASP A 128 -3.64 -12.98 -4.69
C ASP A 128 -4.02 -14.08 -3.69
N ARG A 129 -5.31 -14.44 -3.63
CA ARG A 129 -5.74 -15.64 -2.89
C ARG A 129 -5.80 -16.81 -3.84
N ILE A 130 -5.20 -17.92 -3.45
CA ILE A 130 -5.24 -19.16 -4.21
C ILE A 130 -5.97 -20.25 -3.43
N GLY A 131 -6.76 -21.04 -4.13
CA GLY A 131 -7.31 -22.30 -3.63
C GLY A 131 -7.16 -23.40 -4.67
N LEU A 132 -7.37 -24.64 -4.24
CA LEU A 132 -7.12 -25.83 -5.01
C LEU A 132 -8.32 -26.77 -4.94
N ILE A 133 -8.78 -27.18 -6.11
CA ILE A 133 -9.81 -28.17 -6.33
C ILE A 133 -9.16 -29.33 -7.06
N ALA A 134 -9.37 -30.54 -6.57
CA ALA A 134 -9.04 -31.75 -7.32
C ALA A 134 -10.33 -32.39 -7.83
N PHE A 135 -10.29 -32.92 -9.05
CA PHE A 135 -11.46 -33.53 -9.66
C PHE A 135 -11.13 -34.73 -10.54
N ALA A 136 -12.05 -35.69 -10.60
CA ALA A 136 -12.07 -36.87 -11.45
C ALA A 136 -13.55 -37.18 -11.75
N GLY A 137 -14.11 -38.31 -11.30
CA GLY A 137 -15.57 -38.55 -11.38
C GLY A 137 -16.40 -37.56 -10.54
N ARG A 138 -15.79 -37.01 -9.48
CA ARG A 138 -16.34 -35.95 -8.61
C ARG A 138 -15.30 -34.86 -8.35
N ALA A 139 -15.71 -33.74 -7.74
CA ALA A 139 -14.82 -32.64 -7.39
C ALA A 139 -14.86 -32.32 -5.88
N PHE A 140 -13.72 -31.92 -5.32
CA PHE A 140 -13.59 -31.53 -3.91
C PHE A 140 -12.53 -30.44 -3.72
N VAL A 141 -12.71 -29.61 -2.69
CA VAL A 141 -11.76 -28.53 -2.35
C VAL A 141 -10.62 -29.15 -1.55
N GLN A 142 -9.44 -29.25 -2.15
CA GLN A 142 -8.21 -29.69 -1.48
C GLN A 142 -7.65 -28.58 -0.58
N ALA A 143 -7.65 -27.34 -1.07
CA ALA A 143 -7.22 -26.18 -0.29
C ALA A 143 -8.20 -25.01 -0.46
N PRO A 144 -8.73 -24.42 0.63
CA PRO A 144 -9.57 -23.24 0.55
C PRO A 144 -8.75 -22.02 0.09
N LEU A 145 -9.45 -20.96 -0.35
CA LEU A 145 -8.81 -19.69 -0.76
C LEU A 145 -7.95 -19.10 0.37
N THR A 146 -6.64 -19.06 0.16
CA THR A 146 -5.64 -18.58 1.11
C THR A 146 -4.58 -17.71 0.43
N ILE A 147 -3.89 -16.87 1.20
CA ILE A 147 -2.69 -16.14 0.75
C ILE A 147 -1.40 -16.90 1.06
N ASP A 148 -1.53 -18.03 1.77
CA ASP A 148 -0.43 -18.92 2.11
C ASP A 148 -0.12 -19.82 0.91
N TYR A 149 0.82 -19.36 0.09
CA TYR A 149 1.23 -20.08 -1.11
C TYR A 149 1.94 -21.39 -0.79
N ASP A 150 2.66 -21.46 0.33
CA ASP A 150 3.36 -22.68 0.74
C ASP A 150 2.36 -23.78 1.08
N ALA A 151 1.29 -23.45 1.82
CA ALA A 151 0.19 -24.38 2.08
C ALA A 151 -0.52 -24.86 0.80
N ALA A 152 -0.67 -23.98 -0.20
CA ALA A 152 -1.26 -24.36 -1.49
C ALA A 152 -0.33 -25.29 -2.30
N VAL A 153 0.98 -25.06 -2.27
CA VAL A 153 1.99 -25.92 -2.92
C VAL A 153 2.09 -27.28 -2.24
N GLU A 154 2.02 -27.33 -0.91
CA GLU A 154 1.96 -28.58 -0.15
C GLU A 154 0.73 -29.41 -0.56
N ALA A 155 -0.45 -28.80 -0.51
CA ALA A 155 -1.70 -29.42 -0.94
C ALA A 155 -1.66 -29.94 -2.40
N LEU A 156 -1.04 -29.18 -3.31
CA LEU A 156 -0.84 -29.58 -4.70
C LEU A 156 0.12 -30.78 -4.84
N THR A 157 1.15 -30.84 -4.00
CA THR A 157 2.14 -31.91 -4.03
C THR A 157 1.54 -33.23 -3.55
N GLU A 158 0.60 -33.19 -2.61
CA GLU A 158 -0.09 -34.37 -2.06
C GLU A 158 -1.09 -35.02 -3.04
N ILE A 159 -1.69 -34.26 -3.95
CA ILE A 159 -2.72 -34.79 -4.87
C ILE A 159 -2.15 -35.87 -5.80
N ASP A 160 -2.80 -37.01 -5.91
CA ASP A 160 -2.50 -38.07 -6.87
C ASP A 160 -3.77 -38.64 -7.50
N THR A 161 -3.62 -39.65 -8.38
CA THR A 161 -4.78 -40.28 -9.04
C THR A 161 -5.58 -41.23 -8.13
N ASN A 162 -5.11 -41.47 -6.92
CA ASN A 162 -5.84 -42.24 -5.90
C ASN A 162 -6.62 -41.33 -4.94
N THR A 163 -6.38 -40.01 -5.00
CA THR A 163 -7.02 -39.04 -4.12
C THR A 163 -8.54 -39.02 -4.31
N ILE A 164 -9.01 -39.19 -5.55
CA ILE A 164 -10.42 -39.49 -5.86
C ILE A 164 -10.52 -40.92 -6.38
N PRO A 165 -11.07 -41.87 -5.59
CA PRO A 165 -11.25 -43.25 -6.04
C PRO A 165 -12.28 -43.40 -7.18
N GLU A 166 -13.22 -42.46 -7.27
CA GLU A 166 -14.27 -42.45 -8.29
C GLU A 166 -13.68 -42.08 -9.66
N GLY A 167 -13.61 -43.07 -10.55
CA GLY A 167 -13.12 -42.88 -11.90
C GLY A 167 -14.05 -42.02 -12.76
N GLY A 168 -13.48 -41.48 -13.84
CA GLY A 168 -14.17 -40.56 -14.74
C GLY A 168 -13.54 -39.16 -14.68
N THR A 169 -14.13 -38.25 -15.45
CA THR A 169 -13.73 -36.84 -15.54
C THR A 169 -14.99 -36.00 -15.63
N ASN A 170 -15.24 -35.19 -14.61
CA ASN A 170 -16.44 -34.36 -14.43
C ASN A 170 -16.02 -32.91 -14.24
N ILE A 171 -15.78 -32.23 -15.36
CA ILE A 171 -15.34 -30.83 -15.39
C ILE A 171 -16.48 -29.93 -14.89
N SER A 172 -17.73 -30.28 -15.24
CA SER A 172 -18.95 -29.60 -14.79
C SER A 172 -19.04 -29.46 -13.26
N GLU A 173 -18.77 -30.53 -12.51
CA GLU A 173 -18.81 -30.50 -11.05
C GLU A 173 -17.66 -29.66 -10.47
N ALA A 174 -16.48 -29.69 -11.09
CA ALA A 174 -15.35 -28.83 -10.70
C ALA A 174 -15.67 -27.34 -10.86
N ILE A 175 -16.28 -26.96 -11.99
CA ILE A 175 -16.72 -25.56 -12.23
C ILE A 175 -17.79 -25.16 -11.21
N THR A 176 -18.80 -26.02 -10.99
CA THR A 176 -19.87 -25.76 -10.02
C THR A 176 -19.32 -25.57 -8.61
N LEU A 177 -18.38 -26.42 -8.19
CA LEU A 177 -17.73 -26.33 -6.90
C LEU A 177 -16.87 -25.07 -6.79
N ALA A 178 -16.18 -24.67 -7.85
CA ALA A 178 -15.42 -23.43 -7.89
C ALA A 178 -16.30 -22.21 -7.66
N VAL A 179 -17.43 -22.10 -8.38
CA VAL A 179 -18.42 -21.02 -8.19
C VAL A 179 -18.91 -20.97 -6.75
N LYS A 180 -19.22 -22.13 -6.15
CA LYS A 180 -19.63 -22.23 -4.75
C LYS A 180 -18.52 -21.78 -3.78
N THR A 181 -17.26 -22.13 -4.08
CA THR A 181 -16.09 -21.85 -3.24
C THR A 181 -15.71 -20.36 -3.25
N PHE A 182 -15.87 -19.67 -4.38
CA PHE A 182 -15.70 -18.21 -4.44
C PHE A 182 -16.69 -17.46 -3.53
N GLY A 183 -17.86 -18.03 -3.29
CA GLY A 183 -18.90 -17.48 -2.41
C GLY A 183 -19.47 -16.15 -2.91
N LYS A 184 -19.95 -15.31 -1.98
CA LYS A 184 -20.58 -13.99 -2.27
C LYS A 184 -19.57 -12.81 -2.27
N SER A 185 -18.27 -13.07 -2.43
CA SER A 185 -17.24 -12.02 -2.49
C SER A 185 -17.49 -11.03 -3.66
N ALA A 186 -16.82 -9.89 -3.74
CA ALA A 186 -17.05 -8.90 -4.82
C ALA A 186 -17.01 -9.56 -6.22
N LEU A 187 -17.99 -9.23 -7.07
CA LEU A 187 -18.04 -9.62 -8.48
C LEU A 187 -16.84 -8.96 -9.21
N GLY A 188 -16.18 -9.66 -10.14
CA GLY A 188 -15.16 -9.08 -11.02
C GLY A 188 -13.74 -9.66 -10.95
N ASN A 189 -13.32 -10.22 -9.80
CA ASN A 189 -11.94 -10.69 -9.55
C ASN A 189 -11.83 -12.18 -9.26
N ARG A 190 -12.50 -13.01 -10.07
CA ARG A 190 -12.53 -14.47 -9.86
C ARG A 190 -12.05 -15.20 -11.11
N ALA A 191 -11.01 -16.00 -10.95
CA ALA A 191 -10.44 -16.81 -12.01
C ALA A 191 -10.43 -18.28 -11.61
N LEU A 192 -11.02 -19.12 -12.43
CA LEU A 192 -10.86 -20.56 -12.35
C LEU A 192 -9.87 -21.01 -13.42
N ILE A 193 -8.85 -21.76 -13.05
CA ILE A 193 -7.88 -22.36 -13.95
C ILE A 193 -8.07 -23.87 -13.92
N VAL A 194 -8.48 -24.47 -15.03
CA VAL A 194 -8.73 -25.91 -15.15
C VAL A 194 -7.58 -26.57 -15.89
N PHE A 195 -6.89 -27.51 -15.25
CA PHE A 195 -5.85 -28.35 -15.85
C PHE A 195 -6.42 -29.73 -16.11
N THR A 196 -6.52 -30.14 -17.38
CA THR A 196 -7.13 -31.42 -17.79
C THR A 196 -6.73 -31.78 -19.23
N ASP A 197 -6.97 -33.02 -19.63
CA ASP A 197 -6.93 -33.46 -21.02
C ASP A 197 -8.27 -33.23 -21.75
N GLY A 198 -9.31 -32.74 -21.07
CA GLY A 198 -10.60 -32.37 -21.66
C GLY A 198 -11.53 -33.55 -21.96
N GLU A 199 -11.15 -34.78 -21.61
CA GLU A 199 -11.98 -35.97 -21.81
C GLU A 199 -13.10 -36.07 -20.76
N GLU A 200 -14.04 -35.12 -20.76
CA GLU A 200 -15.23 -35.19 -19.91
C GLU A 200 -16.09 -36.42 -20.27
N LEU A 201 -16.41 -37.22 -19.25
CA LEU A 201 -17.17 -38.46 -19.35
C LEU A 201 -18.58 -38.33 -18.75
N ALA A 202 -18.83 -37.25 -18.00
CA ALA A 202 -20.12 -36.94 -17.40
C ALA A 202 -20.30 -35.42 -17.25
N GLY A 203 -21.48 -34.91 -17.62
CA GLY A 203 -21.83 -33.49 -17.46
C GLY A 203 -22.00 -32.74 -18.77
N ASP A 204 -22.22 -31.43 -18.64
CA ASP A 204 -22.34 -30.46 -19.73
C ASP A 204 -21.52 -29.22 -19.34
N SER A 205 -20.20 -29.34 -19.46
CA SER A 205 -19.25 -28.32 -19.00
C SER A 205 -19.45 -26.97 -19.70
N LEU A 206 -19.90 -26.98 -20.94
CA LEU A 206 -20.22 -25.78 -21.72
C LEU A 206 -21.35 -24.97 -21.08
N LYS A 207 -22.46 -25.63 -20.74
CA LYS A 207 -23.61 -24.98 -20.11
C LYS A 207 -23.26 -24.45 -18.72
N ILE A 208 -22.51 -25.22 -17.93
CA ILE A 208 -22.09 -24.80 -16.59
C ILE A 208 -21.06 -23.67 -16.65
N ALA A 209 -20.17 -23.66 -17.64
CA ALA A 209 -19.23 -22.57 -17.86
C ALA A 209 -19.94 -21.23 -18.13
N GLN A 210 -21.01 -21.24 -18.93
CA GLN A 210 -21.83 -20.04 -19.16
C GLN A 210 -22.47 -19.53 -17.85
N GLN A 211 -23.01 -20.42 -17.02
CA GLN A 211 -23.56 -20.05 -15.71
C GLN A 211 -22.49 -19.49 -14.75
N ALA A 212 -21.26 -20.00 -14.84
CA ALA A 212 -20.13 -19.47 -14.07
C ALA A 212 -19.74 -18.06 -14.55
N ALA A 213 -19.80 -17.80 -15.86
CA ALA A 213 -19.58 -16.47 -16.43
C ALA A 213 -20.61 -15.46 -15.93
N ASP A 214 -21.90 -15.84 -15.88
CA ASP A 214 -22.97 -15.02 -15.29
C ASP A 214 -22.72 -14.69 -13.81
N SER A 215 -22.00 -15.57 -13.11
CA SER A 215 -21.57 -15.39 -11.71
C SER A 215 -20.26 -14.61 -11.56
N GLY A 216 -19.75 -14.03 -12.66
CA GLY A 216 -18.53 -13.22 -12.70
C GLY A 216 -17.24 -14.04 -12.57
N VAL A 217 -17.26 -15.35 -12.86
CA VAL A 217 -16.07 -16.22 -12.86
C VAL A 217 -15.56 -16.37 -14.28
N ARG A 218 -14.29 -16.01 -14.51
CA ARG A 218 -13.60 -16.28 -15.79
C ARG A 218 -12.87 -17.61 -15.70
N ILE A 219 -13.05 -18.47 -16.70
CA ILE A 219 -12.47 -19.81 -16.75
C ILE A 219 -11.35 -19.86 -17.77
N PHE A 220 -10.17 -20.25 -17.33
CA PHE A 220 -9.00 -20.53 -18.16
C PHE A 220 -8.79 -22.03 -18.20
N THR A 221 -8.52 -22.58 -19.36
CA THR A 221 -8.34 -24.03 -19.53
C THR A 221 -6.94 -24.32 -20.05
N ILE A 222 -6.23 -25.21 -19.36
CA ILE A 222 -4.86 -25.60 -19.67
C ILE A 222 -4.93 -27.07 -20.09
N GLY A 223 -4.80 -27.29 -21.40
CA GLY A 223 -4.86 -28.62 -21.98
C GLY A 223 -3.54 -29.37 -21.78
N VAL A 224 -3.57 -30.58 -21.22
CA VAL A 224 -2.39 -31.42 -21.07
C VAL A 224 -2.57 -32.75 -21.79
N GLY A 225 -1.55 -33.16 -22.55
CA GLY A 225 -1.57 -34.34 -23.41
C GLY A 225 -1.41 -33.97 -24.87
N THR A 226 -1.56 -34.97 -25.75
CA THR A 226 -1.52 -34.74 -27.20
C THR A 226 -2.79 -35.23 -27.91
N PRO A 227 -3.18 -34.63 -29.04
CA PRO A 227 -4.34 -35.07 -29.83
C PRO A 227 -4.21 -36.50 -30.38
N GLU A 228 -2.97 -36.96 -30.61
CA GLU A 228 -2.70 -38.34 -31.05
C GLU A 228 -3.08 -39.35 -29.96
N GLY A 229 -2.95 -38.93 -28.70
CA GLY A 229 -3.26 -39.67 -27.49
C GLY A 229 -2.23 -40.73 -27.11
N SER A 230 -2.34 -41.21 -25.88
CA SER A 230 -1.40 -42.16 -25.29
C SER A 230 -2.11 -43.20 -24.44
N LEU A 231 -1.45 -44.34 -24.26
CA LEU A 231 -1.94 -45.40 -23.38
C LEU A 231 -1.67 -45.01 -21.93
N ILE A 232 -2.58 -45.41 -21.04
CA ILE A 232 -2.52 -45.05 -19.62
C ILE A 232 -1.78 -46.15 -18.85
N PRO A 233 -0.55 -45.93 -18.37
CA PRO A 233 0.21 -46.93 -17.64
C PRO A 233 -0.33 -47.12 -16.22
N VAL A 234 -0.37 -48.35 -15.75
CA VAL A 234 -0.70 -48.73 -14.38
C VAL A 234 0.26 -49.82 -13.87
N PRO A 235 0.55 -49.89 -12.56
CA PRO A 235 1.43 -50.91 -12.01
C PRO A 235 0.85 -52.32 -12.26
N ALA A 236 1.64 -53.23 -12.83
CA ALA A 236 1.23 -54.62 -13.01
C ALA A 236 1.37 -55.41 -11.70
N GLN A 237 0.43 -56.33 -11.42
CA GLN A 237 0.43 -57.18 -10.21
C GLN A 237 1.66 -58.10 -10.07
N GLY A 238 2.44 -58.31 -11.14
CA GLY A 238 3.65 -59.15 -11.14
C GLY A 238 4.97 -58.39 -11.28
N GLY A 239 4.95 -57.05 -11.17
CA GLY A 239 6.10 -56.20 -11.51
C GLY A 239 6.17 -55.93 -13.01
N GLY A 240 6.15 -54.65 -13.40
CA GLY A 240 6.10 -54.19 -14.80
C GLY A 240 5.00 -53.16 -15.04
N THR A 241 4.87 -52.71 -16.29
CA THR A 241 3.87 -51.72 -16.71
C THR A 241 2.71 -52.41 -17.42
N ALA A 242 1.52 -52.34 -16.84
CA ALA A 242 0.26 -52.69 -17.51
C ALA A 242 -0.42 -51.41 -18.02
N PHE A 243 -1.49 -51.57 -18.82
CA PHE A 243 -2.28 -50.44 -19.30
C PHE A 243 -3.73 -50.56 -18.83
N VAL A 244 -4.38 -49.42 -18.61
CA VAL A 244 -5.82 -49.38 -18.31
C VAL A 244 -6.58 -50.03 -19.46
N LYS A 245 -7.52 -50.92 -19.11
CA LYS A 245 -8.40 -51.60 -20.05
C LYS A 245 -9.86 -51.21 -19.78
N ASP A 246 -10.66 -51.18 -20.84
CA ASP A 246 -12.10 -50.99 -20.75
C ASP A 246 -12.83 -52.29 -20.34
N ARG A 247 -14.17 -52.25 -20.33
CA ARG A 247 -15.02 -53.39 -19.95
C ARG A 247 -14.90 -54.57 -20.93
N ASP A 248 -14.49 -54.29 -22.17
CA ASP A 248 -14.31 -55.27 -23.24
C ASP A 248 -12.87 -55.82 -23.27
N GLY A 249 -12.02 -55.39 -22.33
CA GLY A 249 -10.64 -55.84 -22.19
C GLY A 249 -9.65 -55.17 -23.16
N GLN A 250 -10.08 -54.16 -23.91
CA GLN A 250 -9.24 -53.39 -24.83
C GLN A 250 -8.50 -52.29 -24.10
N VAL A 251 -7.30 -51.96 -24.56
CA VAL A 251 -6.49 -50.90 -23.94
C VAL A 251 -7.08 -49.53 -24.23
N VAL A 252 -7.23 -48.71 -23.19
CA VAL A 252 -7.77 -47.35 -23.30
C VAL A 252 -6.67 -46.41 -23.77
N LYS A 253 -6.97 -45.65 -24.83
CA LYS A 253 -6.11 -44.58 -25.34
C LYS A 253 -6.76 -43.23 -25.05
N SER A 254 -6.14 -42.44 -24.18
CA SER A 254 -6.60 -41.11 -23.80
C SER A 254 -6.03 -40.04 -24.74
N LYS A 255 -6.87 -39.10 -25.19
CA LYS A 255 -6.53 -38.02 -26.12
C LYS A 255 -6.87 -36.66 -25.54
N LEU A 256 -6.10 -35.63 -25.90
CA LEU A 256 -6.44 -34.26 -25.57
C LEU A 256 -7.62 -33.77 -26.43
N ASP A 257 -8.73 -33.34 -25.80
CA ASP A 257 -9.85 -32.66 -26.46
C ASP A 257 -9.69 -31.14 -26.40
N GLU A 258 -8.85 -30.61 -27.28
CA GLU A 258 -8.60 -29.16 -27.34
C GLU A 258 -9.85 -28.35 -27.69
N LYS A 259 -10.74 -28.94 -28.49
CA LYS A 259 -11.92 -28.24 -29.00
C LYS A 259 -12.84 -27.90 -27.84
N ARG A 260 -13.15 -28.88 -26.99
CA ARG A 260 -13.99 -28.68 -25.81
C ARG A 260 -13.38 -27.66 -24.84
N LEU A 261 -12.09 -27.76 -24.56
CA LEU A 261 -11.41 -26.84 -23.64
C LEU A 261 -11.43 -25.40 -24.14
N ARG A 262 -11.23 -25.21 -25.44
CA ARG A 262 -11.33 -23.90 -26.08
C ARG A 262 -12.74 -23.31 -25.95
N GLU A 263 -13.77 -24.10 -26.25
CA GLU A 263 -15.15 -23.62 -26.16
C GLU A 263 -15.53 -23.24 -24.70
N ILE A 264 -15.08 -24.01 -23.71
CA ILE A 264 -15.26 -23.68 -22.27
C ILE A 264 -14.60 -22.33 -21.94
N ALA A 265 -13.33 -22.15 -22.29
CA ALA A 265 -12.61 -20.91 -21.96
C ALA A 265 -13.22 -19.69 -22.66
N GLU A 266 -13.50 -19.81 -23.97
CA GLU A 266 -14.07 -18.72 -24.78
C GLU A 266 -15.46 -18.31 -24.30
N SER A 267 -16.28 -19.27 -23.84
CA SER A 267 -17.64 -18.99 -23.31
C SER A 267 -17.64 -18.06 -22.09
N THR A 268 -16.52 -17.97 -21.37
CA THR A 268 -16.38 -17.15 -20.15
C THR A 268 -15.45 -15.95 -20.32
N GLY A 269 -14.94 -15.71 -21.54
CA GLY A 269 -13.95 -14.66 -21.80
C GLY A 269 -12.57 -14.94 -21.22
N GLY A 270 -12.26 -16.20 -20.94
CA GLY A 270 -10.92 -16.68 -20.62
C GLY A 270 -10.13 -17.10 -21.86
N ILE A 271 -9.01 -17.79 -21.66
CA ILE A 271 -8.15 -18.29 -22.75
C ILE A 271 -7.81 -19.76 -22.56
N TYR A 272 -7.75 -20.49 -23.68
CA TYR A 272 -7.18 -21.83 -23.75
C TYR A 272 -5.67 -21.75 -24.00
N LEU A 273 -4.89 -22.56 -23.28
CA LEU A 273 -3.46 -22.71 -23.49
C LEU A 273 -3.07 -24.21 -23.47
N PRO A 274 -2.39 -24.73 -24.50
CA PRO A 274 -1.81 -26.05 -24.44
C PRO A 274 -0.58 -26.06 -23.52
N LEU A 275 -0.48 -27.05 -22.64
CA LEU A 275 0.63 -27.24 -21.73
C LEU A 275 1.80 -27.90 -22.45
N GLY A 276 2.58 -27.09 -23.17
CA GLY A 276 3.79 -27.53 -23.85
C GLY A 276 4.98 -27.79 -22.92
N ASN A 277 6.10 -28.17 -23.52
CA ASN A 277 7.35 -28.48 -22.81
C ASN A 277 8.09 -27.24 -22.26
N GLY A 278 7.63 -26.01 -22.55
CA GLY A 278 8.30 -24.77 -22.15
C GLY A 278 7.69 -24.07 -20.92
N PRO A 279 8.48 -23.33 -20.12
CA PRO A 279 8.01 -22.57 -18.95
C PRO A 279 7.17 -21.31 -19.29
N SER A 280 7.00 -21.01 -20.58
CA SER A 280 6.36 -19.78 -21.04
C SER A 280 4.83 -19.77 -20.92
N ALA A 281 4.17 -20.94 -20.83
CA ALA A 281 2.71 -21.02 -20.85
C ALA A 281 2.07 -20.33 -19.63
N MET A 282 2.60 -20.56 -18.42
CA MET A 282 2.06 -19.97 -17.19
C MET A 282 2.34 -18.47 -17.09
N GLN A 283 3.50 -18.03 -17.56
CA GLN A 283 3.82 -16.61 -17.68
C GLN A 283 2.91 -15.89 -18.68
N GLN A 284 2.59 -16.53 -19.80
CA GLN A 284 1.62 -16.01 -20.76
C GLN A 284 0.20 -15.96 -20.18
N LEU A 285 -0.22 -17.00 -19.45
CA LEU A 285 -1.50 -17.01 -18.75
C LEU A 285 -1.61 -15.85 -17.76
N TYR A 286 -0.58 -15.65 -16.95
CA TYR A 286 -0.53 -14.56 -15.97
C TYR A 286 -0.56 -13.19 -16.67
N ARG A 287 0.34 -12.95 -17.63
CA ARG A 287 0.45 -11.64 -18.30
C ARG A 287 -0.75 -11.31 -19.18
N ASN A 288 -1.25 -12.26 -19.97
CA ASN A 288 -2.24 -11.98 -21.00
C ASN A 288 -3.68 -12.21 -20.52
N GLY A 289 -3.88 -13.05 -19.50
CA GLY A 289 -5.17 -13.40 -18.92
C GLY A 289 -5.39 -12.76 -17.54
N LEU A 290 -4.63 -13.20 -16.53
CA LEU A 290 -4.90 -12.89 -15.11
C LEU A 290 -4.60 -11.44 -14.73
N SER A 291 -3.54 -10.82 -15.28
CA SER A 291 -3.20 -9.43 -14.96
C SER A 291 -4.29 -8.43 -15.38
N LYS A 292 -5.05 -8.75 -16.44
CA LYS A 292 -6.19 -7.95 -16.92
C LYS A 292 -7.41 -8.09 -16.02
N LEU A 293 -7.52 -9.18 -15.28
CA LEU A 293 -8.55 -9.40 -14.26
C LEU A 293 -8.27 -8.58 -13.00
N GLN A 294 -7.01 -8.53 -12.55
CA GLN A 294 -6.58 -7.78 -11.36
C GLN A 294 -6.86 -6.27 -11.42
N ALA A 295 -7.19 -5.71 -12.58
CA ALA A 295 -7.51 -4.30 -12.77
C ALA A 295 -8.97 -3.93 -12.41
N GLY A 296 -9.83 -4.92 -12.11
CA GLY A 296 -11.23 -4.71 -11.72
C GLY A 296 -11.45 -4.72 -10.20
N ASP A 297 -12.43 -3.96 -9.73
CA ASP A 297 -13.13 -4.02 -8.43
C ASP A 297 -12.34 -4.22 -7.12
N ILE A 298 -12.23 -3.13 -6.35
CA ILE A 298 -11.54 -3.01 -5.06
C ILE A 298 -12.46 -3.49 -3.92
N ASP A 299 -12.10 -4.58 -3.22
CA ASP A 299 -12.72 -4.94 -1.93
C ASP A 299 -12.08 -4.09 -0.82
N THR A 300 -12.77 -3.03 -0.38
CA THR A 300 -12.34 -2.17 0.72
C THR A 300 -12.67 -2.84 2.05
N ARG A 301 -11.75 -3.64 2.59
CA ARG A 301 -11.86 -4.13 3.96
C ARG A 301 -11.26 -3.13 4.94
N THR A 302 -12.11 -2.59 5.81
CA THR A 302 -11.70 -1.65 6.85
C THR A 302 -10.86 -2.37 7.91
N SER A 303 -9.59 -1.98 8.05
CA SER A 303 -8.72 -2.49 9.12
C SER A 303 -8.74 -1.51 10.31
N ARG A 304 -8.87 -2.06 11.53
CA ARG A 304 -8.92 -1.26 12.76
C ARG A 304 -7.51 -1.15 13.35
N GLN A 305 -6.86 0.00 13.18
CA GLN A 305 -5.56 0.26 13.80
C GLN A 305 -5.71 1.04 15.12
N PRO A 306 -5.16 0.56 16.25
CA PRO A 306 -5.17 1.29 17.51
C PRO A 306 -4.20 2.48 17.47
N ILE A 307 -4.65 3.64 17.96
CA ILE A 307 -3.85 4.88 17.93
C ILE A 307 -2.92 4.91 19.15
N GLU A 308 -1.62 5.13 18.90
CA GLU A 308 -0.62 5.33 19.94
C GLU A 308 -0.69 6.76 20.50
N ARG A 309 -0.75 6.90 21.83
CA ARG A 309 -0.99 8.15 22.55
C ARG A 309 0.13 8.47 23.53
N TYR A 310 1.35 8.05 23.22
CA TYR A 310 2.54 8.25 24.05
C TYR A 310 2.92 9.74 24.23
N GLN A 311 2.40 10.64 23.39
CA GLN A 311 2.72 12.07 23.44
C GLN A 311 2.27 12.71 24.76
N TRP A 312 1.14 12.28 25.33
CA TRP A 312 0.61 12.82 26.59
C TRP A 312 1.51 12.51 27.80
N PRO A 313 1.87 11.24 28.10
CA PRO A 313 2.80 10.95 29.18
C PRO A 313 4.19 11.53 28.92
N LEU A 314 4.65 11.59 27.66
CA LEU A 314 5.93 12.22 27.32
C LEU A 314 5.95 13.73 27.63
N ALA A 315 4.89 14.45 27.24
CA ALA A 315 4.76 15.87 27.55
C ALA A 315 4.72 16.11 29.06
N GLY A 316 3.97 15.28 29.80
CA GLY A 316 3.95 15.30 31.26
C GLY A 316 5.33 15.06 31.87
N ALA A 317 6.09 14.08 31.36
CA ALA A 317 7.46 13.79 31.81
C ALA A 317 8.39 14.99 31.64
N ILE A 318 8.38 15.61 30.45
CA ILE A 318 9.21 16.79 30.14
C ILE A 318 8.87 17.95 31.07
N LEU A 319 7.58 18.27 31.26
CA LEU A 319 7.15 19.37 32.11
C LEU A 319 7.55 19.15 33.57
N VAL A 320 7.35 17.94 34.09
CA VAL A 320 7.67 17.60 35.48
C VAL A 320 9.18 17.60 35.72
N LEU A 321 9.98 17.06 34.79
CA LEU A 321 11.45 17.11 34.86
C LEU A 321 11.96 18.56 34.76
N GLY A 322 11.39 19.37 33.88
CA GLY A 322 11.69 20.79 33.77
C GLY A 322 11.40 21.53 35.08
N ALA A 323 10.24 21.28 35.70
CA ALA A 323 9.88 21.86 37.00
C ALA A 323 10.84 21.44 38.11
N SER A 324 11.31 20.18 38.11
CA SER A 324 12.32 19.69 39.07
C SER A 324 13.63 20.48 38.99
N LEU A 325 14.05 20.90 37.79
CA LEU A 325 15.27 21.70 37.61
C LEU A 325 15.16 23.13 38.16
N LEU A 326 13.95 23.69 38.22
CA LEU A 326 13.71 25.06 38.70
C LEU A 326 13.72 25.18 40.24
N ILE A 327 13.57 24.06 40.96
CA ILE A 327 13.52 24.06 42.43
C ILE A 327 14.95 24.08 42.99
N SER A 328 15.39 25.25 43.46
CA SER A 328 16.66 25.38 44.18
C SER A 328 16.57 24.81 45.60
N GLU A 329 17.53 23.95 45.95
CA GLU A 329 17.62 23.29 47.26
C GLU A 329 18.22 24.18 48.36
N ARG A 330 18.86 25.30 47.99
CA ARG A 330 19.56 26.18 48.91
C ARG A 330 18.63 27.30 49.39
N LYS A 331 18.55 27.54 50.70
CA LYS A 331 17.92 28.77 51.22
C LYS A 331 18.78 29.96 50.79
N ARG A 332 18.18 30.96 50.13
CA ARG A 332 18.85 32.25 49.87
C ARG A 332 19.20 32.85 51.24
N ALA A 333 20.49 33.03 51.51
CA ALA A 333 20.95 33.80 52.65
C ALA A 333 20.51 35.26 52.42
N SER A 334 19.57 35.74 53.22
CA SER A 334 19.28 37.17 53.30
C SER A 334 20.45 37.83 54.01
N SER A 335 21.37 38.44 53.26
CA SER A 335 22.42 39.29 53.81
C SER A 335 21.80 40.61 54.26
N SER A 336 21.27 40.66 55.48
CA SER A 336 21.05 41.91 56.19
C SER A 336 22.33 42.25 56.95
N VAL A 337 23.29 42.87 56.27
CA VAL A 337 24.39 43.57 56.95
C VAL A 337 23.89 44.99 57.20
N ALA A 338 23.76 45.30 58.49
CA ALA A 338 23.34 46.60 59.00
C ALA A 338 24.26 47.71 58.48
N ALA A 339 23.64 48.82 58.06
CA ALA A 339 24.30 50.04 57.69
C ALA A 339 25.05 50.62 58.88
N VAL A 340 26.39 50.64 58.81
CA VAL A 340 27.22 51.56 59.58
C VAL A 340 27.58 52.71 58.65
N SER A 341 27.22 53.89 59.11
CA SER A 341 27.43 55.20 58.51
C SER A 341 28.89 55.47 58.16
N ASP A 342 29.16 55.85 56.91
CA ASP A 342 30.04 57.00 56.71
C ASP A 342 29.67 57.79 55.45
N ARG A 343 29.41 59.08 55.65
CA ARG A 343 29.12 60.07 54.61
C ARG A 343 30.44 60.71 54.21
N ARG A 344 31.01 60.31 53.07
CA ARG A 344 31.80 61.17 52.16
C ARG A 344 32.41 60.31 51.06
N THR A 345 31.77 60.30 49.89
CA THR A 345 32.39 60.43 48.56
C THR A 345 31.32 60.11 47.51
N ARG A 346 30.78 61.17 46.90
CA ARG A 346 30.10 61.10 45.61
C ARG A 346 31.20 61.16 44.55
N ALA A 347 31.39 60.12 43.75
CA ALA A 347 31.56 60.24 42.30
C ALA A 347 31.54 58.86 41.65
N THR A 348 30.84 58.78 40.51
CA THR A 348 31.02 57.78 39.44
C THR A 348 30.87 56.30 39.83
N LEU A 349 29.71 55.72 39.54
CA LEU A 349 29.57 54.70 38.49
C LEU A 349 28.14 54.15 38.48
N ARG A 350 27.43 54.54 37.42
CA ARG A 350 26.54 53.71 36.60
C ARG A 350 25.64 52.70 37.34
N ASN A 351 24.41 53.17 37.54
CA ASN A 351 23.17 52.41 37.68
C ASN A 351 23.20 51.07 36.92
N ARG A 352 23.37 49.95 37.65
CA ARG A 352 23.19 48.58 37.14
C ARG A 352 22.04 47.95 37.91
N GLY A 353 20.82 48.26 37.44
CA GLY A 353 19.61 47.60 37.90
C GLY A 353 19.76 46.09 37.79
N HIS A 354 19.53 45.40 38.91
CA HIS A 354 19.40 43.95 38.96
C HIS A 354 18.21 43.53 38.11
N ARG A 355 18.45 43.08 36.86
CA ARG A 355 17.51 42.25 36.13
C ARG A 355 17.62 40.82 36.70
N PRO A 356 16.51 40.13 37.03
CA PRO A 356 16.56 38.72 37.42
C PRO A 356 17.18 37.89 36.27
N PRO A 357 17.73 36.69 36.54
CA PRO A 357 18.30 35.84 35.50
C PRO A 357 17.17 35.28 34.63
N LEU A 358 16.79 36.05 33.60
CA LEU A 358 15.90 35.65 32.52
C LEU A 358 16.64 35.31 31.21
N PRO A 359 17.72 34.49 31.20
CA PRO A 359 18.11 33.83 29.96
C PRO A 359 18.32 32.30 30.09
N ALA A 360 17.68 31.64 31.06
CA ALA A 360 17.67 30.17 31.09
C ALA A 360 16.29 29.59 30.70
N ALA A 361 15.20 30.21 31.15
CA ALA A 361 13.85 29.78 30.78
C ALA A 361 13.48 30.17 29.33
N ALA A 362 13.97 31.32 28.83
CA ALA A 362 13.73 31.74 27.45
C ALA A 362 14.50 30.88 26.42
N LEU A 363 15.65 30.32 26.80
CA LEU A 363 16.43 29.44 25.92
C LEU A 363 15.82 28.03 25.82
N ILE A 364 15.13 27.57 26.87
CA ILE A 364 14.39 26.31 26.84
C ILE A 364 13.06 26.49 26.11
N LEU A 365 12.40 27.65 26.19
CA LEU A 365 11.19 27.91 25.40
C LEU A 365 11.47 28.12 23.90
N LEU A 366 12.68 28.58 23.54
CA LEU A 366 13.16 28.64 22.14
C LEU A 366 13.55 27.26 21.57
N LEU A 367 13.73 26.24 22.43
CA LEU A 367 13.83 24.83 22.02
C LEU A 367 12.45 24.13 21.97
N PHE A 368 11.38 24.84 22.36
CA PHE A 368 9.99 24.36 22.38
C PHE A 368 9.01 25.22 21.58
N THR A 369 9.45 26.23 20.83
CA THR A 369 8.79 26.43 19.55
C THR A 369 9.19 25.19 18.76
N PRO A 370 8.26 24.36 18.30
CA PRO A 370 8.62 23.43 17.27
C PRO A 370 9.16 24.32 16.15
N THR A 371 10.48 24.37 15.98
CA THR A 371 10.99 24.21 14.65
C THR A 371 10.49 22.84 14.22
N PHE A 372 9.20 22.80 13.86
CA PHE A 372 8.91 22.48 12.49
C PHE A 372 9.90 23.34 11.67
N THR A 373 11.14 22.86 11.53
CA THR A 373 11.45 22.38 10.21
C THR A 373 10.33 21.36 9.91
N ARG A 374 9.18 21.90 9.47
CA ARG A 374 8.73 21.58 8.15
C ARG A 374 10.07 21.61 7.42
N ALA A 375 10.64 20.44 7.17
CA ALA A 375 11.11 20.21 5.83
C ALA A 375 9.88 20.58 4.98
N ALA A 376 9.69 21.88 4.76
CA ALA A 376 8.88 22.38 3.68
C ALA A 376 9.56 21.65 2.55
N ALA A 377 8.86 20.69 1.94
CA ALA A 377 9.37 19.99 0.78
C ALA A 377 10.01 21.08 -0.09
N PRO A 378 11.33 21.04 -0.32
CA PRO A 378 12.03 22.15 -0.97
C PRO A 378 11.28 22.50 -2.25
N GLY A 379 10.92 23.77 -2.43
CA GLY A 379 10.09 24.26 -3.55
C GLY A 379 8.66 24.70 -3.18
N LEU A 380 8.06 24.19 -2.10
CA LEU A 380 6.66 24.51 -1.77
C LEU A 380 6.46 25.95 -1.28
N GLU A 381 7.48 26.55 -0.66
CA GLU A 381 7.47 27.97 -0.25
C GLU A 381 7.53 28.90 -1.46
N GLU A 382 8.41 28.61 -2.42
CA GLU A 382 8.50 29.35 -3.67
C GLU A 382 7.19 29.21 -4.48
N TYR A 383 6.59 28.02 -4.50
CA TYR A 383 5.29 27.82 -5.16
C TYR A 383 4.19 28.72 -4.56
N ARG A 384 4.14 28.83 -3.22
CA ARG A 384 3.19 29.72 -2.52
C ARG A 384 3.50 31.20 -2.72
N ALA A 385 4.76 31.54 -2.93
CA ALA A 385 5.20 32.88 -3.29
C ALA A 385 5.02 33.20 -4.79
N GLU A 386 4.32 32.33 -5.54
CA GLU A 386 4.08 32.43 -6.99
C GLU A 386 5.36 32.45 -7.86
N ARG A 387 6.48 32.02 -7.27
CA ARG A 387 7.78 31.85 -7.93
C ARG A 387 7.88 30.44 -8.50
N PHE A 388 7.07 30.19 -9.53
CA PHE A 388 6.84 28.83 -10.05
C PHE A 388 8.09 28.23 -10.71
N ARG A 389 8.95 29.05 -11.32
CA ARG A 389 10.20 28.58 -11.93
C ARG A 389 11.18 28.07 -10.88
N GLU A 390 11.39 28.86 -9.84
CA GLU A 390 12.24 28.52 -8.70
C GLU A 390 11.69 27.31 -7.95
N ALA A 391 10.37 27.23 -7.78
CA ALA A 391 9.70 26.06 -7.20
C ALA A 391 9.98 24.78 -8.02
N TYR A 392 9.79 24.84 -9.34
CA TYR A 392 10.04 23.72 -10.24
C TYR A 392 11.51 23.26 -10.18
N GLU A 393 12.45 24.20 -10.25
CA GLU A 393 13.89 23.91 -10.17
C GLU A 393 14.25 23.23 -8.83
N GLN A 394 13.70 23.69 -7.71
CA GLN A 394 13.90 23.06 -6.39
C GLN A 394 13.29 21.66 -6.30
N PHE A 395 12.10 21.43 -6.86
CA PHE A 395 11.51 20.09 -6.89
C PHE A 395 12.36 19.12 -7.73
N GLN A 396 12.84 19.55 -8.90
CA GLN A 396 13.70 18.74 -9.76
C GLN A 396 15.06 18.45 -9.11
N GLN A 397 15.65 19.44 -8.44
CA GLN A 397 16.89 19.26 -7.69
C GLN A 397 16.70 18.23 -6.57
N THR A 398 15.60 18.30 -5.82
CA THR A 398 15.27 17.34 -4.76
C THR A 398 15.14 15.92 -5.31
N LEU A 399 14.47 15.75 -6.45
CA LEU A 399 14.32 14.45 -7.11
C LEU A 399 15.66 13.87 -7.58
N LYS A 400 16.60 14.73 -7.98
CA LYS A 400 17.95 14.33 -8.39
C LYS A 400 18.84 13.93 -7.22
N GLU A 401 18.79 14.69 -6.12
CA GLU A 401 19.59 14.43 -4.91
C GLU A 401 19.07 13.23 -4.10
N HIS A 402 17.75 12.98 -4.16
CA HIS A 402 17.08 11.94 -3.39
C HIS A 402 16.14 11.08 -4.25
N PRO A 403 16.69 10.26 -5.17
CA PRO A 403 15.88 9.50 -6.14
C PRO A 403 14.95 8.45 -5.51
N GLU A 404 15.28 7.91 -4.33
CA GLU A 404 14.49 6.89 -3.64
C GLU A 404 13.63 7.46 -2.49
N THR A 405 13.37 8.77 -2.49
CA THR A 405 12.57 9.38 -1.42
C THR A 405 11.13 8.86 -1.40
N ARG A 406 10.60 8.54 -0.22
CA ARG A 406 9.20 8.09 -0.06
C ARG A 406 8.16 9.11 -0.58
N ALA A 407 8.55 10.38 -0.71
CA ALA A 407 7.71 11.45 -1.22
C ALA A 407 7.86 11.72 -2.72
N GLN A 408 8.60 10.89 -3.47
CA GLN A 408 8.99 11.14 -4.86
C GLN A 408 7.78 11.50 -5.75
N ASN A 409 6.73 10.69 -5.74
CA ASN A 409 5.54 10.91 -6.57
C ASN A 409 4.79 12.19 -6.22
N LYS A 410 4.81 12.58 -4.93
CA LYS A 410 4.19 13.84 -4.48
C LYS A 410 5.01 15.05 -4.94
N ILE A 411 6.33 14.96 -4.89
CA ILE A 411 7.22 16.00 -5.41
C ILE A 411 7.07 16.12 -6.93
N GLN A 412 6.92 15.00 -7.65
CA GLN A 412 6.60 15.01 -9.08
C GLN A 412 5.26 15.69 -9.38
N PHE A 413 4.24 15.44 -8.56
CA PHE A 413 2.95 16.14 -8.69
C PHE A 413 3.10 17.65 -8.47
N ASP A 414 3.79 18.06 -7.40
CA ASP A 414 4.02 19.47 -7.08
C ASP A 414 4.86 20.16 -8.17
N ALA A 415 5.85 19.46 -8.75
CA ALA A 415 6.60 19.92 -9.92
C ALA A 415 5.70 20.10 -11.15
N GLY A 416 4.79 19.16 -11.42
CA GLY A 416 3.80 19.30 -12.48
C GLY A 416 2.91 20.52 -12.30
N ALA A 417 2.47 20.79 -11.07
CA ALA A 417 1.66 21.96 -10.75
C ALA A 417 2.43 23.27 -10.96
N ALA A 418 3.72 23.30 -10.63
CA ALA A 418 4.60 24.45 -10.89
C ALA A 418 4.78 24.69 -12.40
N ALA A 419 5.13 23.64 -13.15
CA ALA A 419 5.28 23.70 -14.60
C ALA A 419 4.00 24.15 -15.32
N TYR A 420 2.84 23.67 -14.86
CA TYR A 420 1.54 24.10 -15.39
C TYR A 420 1.31 25.60 -15.20
N LYS A 421 1.64 26.16 -14.03
CA LYS A 421 1.54 27.60 -13.76
C LYS A 421 2.53 28.42 -14.61
N MET A 422 3.68 27.85 -14.96
CA MET A 422 4.62 28.44 -15.92
C MET A 422 4.15 28.35 -17.38
N LYS A 423 3.01 27.71 -17.66
CA LYS A 423 2.51 27.37 -19.01
C LYS A 423 3.47 26.48 -19.81
N ASP A 424 4.42 25.83 -19.14
CA ASP A 424 5.28 24.81 -19.74
C ASP A 424 4.55 23.46 -19.67
N TYR A 425 3.58 23.30 -20.57
CA TYR A 425 2.73 22.11 -20.58
C TYR A 425 3.49 20.83 -20.91
N GLY A 426 4.66 20.92 -21.55
CA GLY A 426 5.53 19.76 -21.78
C GLY A 426 6.05 19.18 -20.46
N LYS A 427 6.69 20.03 -19.64
CA LYS A 427 7.20 19.62 -18.31
C LYS A 427 6.10 19.23 -17.35
N ALA A 428 4.94 19.90 -17.42
CA ALA A 428 3.79 19.55 -16.60
C ALA A 428 3.29 18.13 -16.90
N LEU A 429 3.17 17.76 -18.19
CA LEU A 429 2.77 16.41 -18.58
C LEU A 429 3.77 15.35 -18.12
N GLU A 430 5.06 15.59 -18.29
CA GLU A 430 6.10 14.67 -17.83
C GLU A 430 6.01 14.45 -16.32
N SER A 431 5.97 15.53 -15.54
CA SER A 431 5.95 15.47 -14.08
C SER A 431 4.66 14.83 -13.53
N PHE A 432 3.49 15.19 -14.07
CA PHE A 432 2.23 14.53 -13.68
C PHE A 432 2.15 13.07 -14.12
N SER A 433 2.76 12.70 -15.25
CA SER A 433 2.84 11.29 -15.68
C SER A 433 3.72 10.47 -14.74
N GLN A 434 4.81 11.03 -14.23
CA GLN A 434 5.61 10.38 -13.18
C GLN A 434 4.83 10.25 -11.88
N ALA A 435 4.04 11.28 -11.51
CA ALA A 435 3.20 11.25 -10.32
C ALA A 435 2.12 10.14 -10.36
N LEU A 436 1.66 9.72 -11.55
CA LEU A 436 0.72 8.61 -11.73
C LEU A 436 1.27 7.26 -11.28
N LEU A 437 2.58 7.09 -11.19
CA LEU A 437 3.23 5.88 -10.67
C LEU A 437 3.00 5.70 -9.16
N SER A 438 2.39 6.69 -8.49
CA SER A 438 2.02 6.59 -7.08
C SER A 438 1.05 5.44 -6.79
N PRO A 439 1.27 4.67 -5.71
CA PRO A 439 0.27 3.72 -5.22
C PRO A 439 -0.95 4.41 -4.58
N ASP A 440 -0.85 5.72 -4.26
CA ASP A 440 -1.93 6.51 -3.68
C ASP A 440 -2.96 6.93 -4.76
N THR A 441 -4.15 6.34 -4.68
CA THR A 441 -5.25 6.60 -5.62
C THR A 441 -5.73 8.06 -5.60
N TYR A 442 -5.66 8.74 -4.45
CA TYR A 442 -6.03 10.16 -4.38
C TYR A 442 -5.04 11.00 -5.20
N LEU A 443 -3.74 10.71 -5.07
CA LEU A 443 -2.72 11.34 -5.90
C LEU A 443 -2.88 10.98 -7.39
N GLN A 444 -3.27 9.73 -7.71
CA GLN A 444 -3.58 9.32 -9.09
C GLN A 444 -4.77 10.09 -9.66
N SER A 445 -5.89 10.21 -8.93
CA SER A 445 -7.06 11.00 -9.34
C SER A 445 -6.67 12.44 -9.67
N ARG A 446 -5.96 13.10 -8.73
CA ARG A 446 -5.49 14.48 -8.95
C ARG A 446 -4.51 14.59 -10.11
N SER A 447 -3.63 13.61 -10.32
CA SER A 447 -2.69 13.59 -11.44
C SER A 447 -3.42 13.44 -12.76
N HIS A 448 -4.41 12.55 -12.86
CA HIS A 448 -5.29 12.43 -14.03
C HIS A 448 -6.02 13.75 -14.29
N TYR A 449 -6.66 14.35 -13.28
CA TYR A 449 -7.35 15.63 -13.45
C TYR A 449 -6.43 16.73 -13.98
N ASN A 450 -5.22 16.85 -13.41
CA ASN A 450 -4.26 17.85 -13.86
C ASN A 450 -3.65 17.54 -15.23
N LEU A 451 -3.48 16.27 -15.61
CA LEU A 451 -3.11 15.87 -16.97
C LEU A 451 -4.20 16.28 -17.96
N GLY A 452 -5.48 16.08 -17.62
CA GLY A 452 -6.62 16.55 -18.41
C GLY A 452 -6.57 18.06 -18.64
N ASN A 453 -6.39 18.83 -17.57
CA ASN A 453 -6.25 20.29 -17.65
C ASN A 453 -5.04 20.70 -18.51
N THR A 454 -3.91 20.03 -18.32
CA THR A 454 -2.65 20.31 -19.04
C THR A 454 -2.78 20.02 -20.54
N LEU A 455 -3.36 18.87 -20.91
CA LEU A 455 -3.60 18.49 -22.31
C LEU A 455 -4.60 19.43 -22.97
N TYR A 456 -5.66 19.84 -22.26
CA TYR A 456 -6.61 20.82 -22.79
C TYR A 456 -5.92 22.14 -23.15
N GLN A 457 -5.15 22.69 -22.21
CA GLN A 457 -4.41 23.94 -22.42
C GLN A 457 -3.33 23.82 -23.50
N ARG A 458 -2.65 22.66 -23.58
CA ARG A 458 -1.68 22.40 -24.65
C ARG A 458 -2.36 22.29 -26.01
N GLY A 459 -3.55 21.69 -26.07
CA GLY A 459 -4.39 21.64 -27.26
C GLY A 459 -4.84 23.02 -27.72
N GLU A 460 -5.21 23.90 -26.79
CA GLU A 460 -5.56 25.29 -27.10
C GLU A 460 -4.40 26.07 -27.74
N ALA A 461 -3.16 25.76 -27.35
CA ALA A 461 -1.97 26.34 -27.95
C ALA A 461 -1.61 25.77 -29.35
N GLN A 462 -2.27 24.68 -29.80
CA GLN A 462 -2.00 24.08 -31.12
C GLN A 462 -2.62 24.91 -32.24
N LYS A 463 -1.84 25.09 -33.33
CA LYS A 463 -2.28 25.76 -34.55
C LYS A 463 -3.11 24.86 -35.46
N SER A 464 -2.82 23.55 -35.45
CA SER A 464 -3.56 22.56 -36.24
C SER A 464 -4.78 22.07 -35.48
N ASP A 465 -5.95 22.12 -36.12
CA ASP A 465 -7.19 21.60 -35.56
C ASP A 465 -7.11 20.08 -35.31
N GLU A 466 -6.32 19.35 -36.11
CA GLU A 466 -6.09 17.91 -35.90
C GLU A 466 -5.28 17.65 -34.62
N GLN A 467 -4.21 18.41 -34.39
CA GLN A 467 -3.40 18.30 -33.18
C GLN A 467 -4.19 18.73 -31.95
N LYS A 468 -4.97 19.81 -32.07
CA LYS A 468 -5.89 20.28 -31.03
C LYS A 468 -6.91 19.20 -30.66
N LEU A 469 -7.53 18.57 -31.66
CA LEU A 469 -8.48 17.47 -31.45
C LEU A 469 -7.83 16.27 -30.74
N LYS A 470 -6.60 15.91 -31.11
CA LYS A 470 -5.84 14.83 -30.46
C LYS A 470 -5.58 15.13 -28.98
N GLU A 471 -5.10 16.34 -28.68
CA GLU A 471 -4.82 16.76 -27.30
C GLU A 471 -6.09 16.80 -26.45
N TRP A 472 -7.20 17.33 -26.96
CA TRP A 472 -8.46 17.37 -26.24
C TRP A 472 -9.10 15.99 -26.05
N THR A 473 -8.95 15.10 -27.02
CA THR A 473 -9.41 13.71 -26.89
C THR A 473 -8.63 13.00 -25.77
N ASN A 474 -7.31 13.20 -25.71
CA ASN A 474 -6.51 12.69 -24.60
C ASN A 474 -6.91 13.34 -23.27
N ALA A 475 -7.19 14.65 -23.25
CA ALA A 475 -7.66 15.34 -22.05
C ALA A 475 -8.94 14.71 -21.49
N LEU A 476 -9.91 14.41 -22.36
CA LEU A 476 -11.15 13.70 -22.01
C LEU A 476 -10.87 12.35 -21.35
N GLN A 477 -9.98 11.54 -21.92
CA GLN A 477 -9.60 10.25 -21.34
C GLN A 477 -9.08 10.40 -19.92
N HIS A 478 -8.29 11.45 -19.64
CA HIS A 478 -7.79 11.71 -18.29
C HIS A 478 -8.88 12.19 -17.31
N TYR A 479 -9.85 12.99 -17.75
CA TYR A 479 -11.01 13.30 -16.90
C TYR A 479 -11.86 12.06 -16.63
N ASP A 480 -12.05 11.17 -17.61
CA ASP A 480 -12.77 9.91 -17.42
C ASP A 480 -12.07 9.01 -16.39
N GLN A 481 -10.73 8.94 -16.40
CA GLN A 481 -9.99 8.23 -15.36
C GLN A 481 -10.12 8.90 -13.99
N THR A 482 -10.19 10.23 -13.93
CA THR A 482 -10.47 10.96 -12.67
C THR A 482 -11.84 10.57 -12.12
N LEU A 483 -12.89 10.58 -12.96
CA LEU A 483 -14.26 10.24 -12.57
C LEU A 483 -14.44 8.75 -12.25
N LYS A 484 -13.60 7.87 -12.79
CA LYS A 484 -13.55 6.45 -12.36
C LYS A 484 -13.02 6.30 -10.93
N ILE A 485 -12.07 7.14 -10.52
CA ILE A 485 -11.48 7.09 -9.17
C ILE A 485 -12.32 7.89 -8.16
N GLU A 486 -12.81 9.06 -8.55
CA GLU A 486 -13.65 9.97 -7.77
C GLU A 486 -14.93 10.35 -8.55
N PRO A 487 -15.97 9.51 -8.53
CA PRO A 487 -17.21 9.77 -9.28
C PRO A 487 -17.93 11.08 -8.90
N GLU A 488 -17.75 11.52 -7.65
CA GLU A 488 -18.34 12.75 -7.10
C GLU A 488 -17.50 14.00 -7.40
N ASN A 489 -16.41 13.90 -8.17
CA ASN A 489 -15.56 15.03 -8.52
C ASN A 489 -16.27 15.97 -9.52
N LYS A 490 -16.96 16.97 -8.97
CA LYS A 490 -17.74 17.95 -9.73
C LYS A 490 -16.90 18.71 -10.76
N GLU A 491 -15.69 19.11 -10.41
CA GLU A 491 -14.80 19.85 -11.33
C GLU A 491 -14.40 18.99 -12.54
N ALA A 492 -14.05 17.72 -12.32
CA ALA A 492 -13.71 16.81 -13.40
C ALA A 492 -14.90 16.54 -14.33
N LYS A 493 -16.10 16.45 -13.77
CA LYS A 493 -17.34 16.27 -14.56
C LYS A 493 -17.62 17.49 -15.43
N GLU A 494 -17.58 18.68 -14.85
CA GLU A 494 -17.78 19.94 -15.56
C GLU A 494 -16.72 20.14 -16.66
N ASN A 495 -15.44 19.88 -16.36
CA ASN A 495 -14.37 19.98 -17.35
C ASN A 495 -14.50 18.93 -18.46
N SER A 496 -14.88 17.69 -18.13
CA SER A 496 -15.12 16.64 -19.13
C SER A 496 -16.23 17.02 -20.11
N GLU A 497 -17.38 17.45 -19.59
CA GLU A 497 -18.51 17.92 -20.42
C GLU A 497 -18.12 19.13 -21.28
N PHE A 498 -17.37 20.08 -20.71
CA PHE A 498 -16.87 21.24 -21.42
C PHE A 498 -15.94 20.86 -22.58
N VAL A 499 -14.94 20.01 -22.35
CA VAL A 499 -14.00 19.57 -23.39
C VAL A 499 -14.71 18.73 -24.45
N LYS A 500 -15.68 17.89 -24.07
CA LYS A 500 -16.52 17.14 -25.02
C LYS A 500 -17.27 18.06 -25.96
N ASN A 501 -17.90 19.11 -25.45
CA ASN A 501 -18.60 20.10 -26.28
C ASN A 501 -17.63 20.83 -27.23
N LYS A 502 -16.43 21.18 -26.77
CA LYS A 502 -15.39 21.80 -27.59
C LYS A 502 -14.92 20.92 -28.75
N ILE A 503 -14.75 19.62 -28.49
CA ILE A 503 -14.41 18.64 -29.52
C ILE A 503 -15.52 18.55 -30.59
N GLU A 504 -16.77 18.47 -30.17
CA GLU A 504 -17.91 18.37 -31.11
C GLU A 504 -18.08 19.66 -31.93
N GLU A 505 -17.87 20.83 -31.32
CA GLU A 505 -17.83 22.13 -32.02
C GLU A 505 -16.73 22.14 -33.11
N LEU A 506 -15.53 21.69 -32.77
CA LEU A 506 -14.39 21.64 -33.70
C LEU A 506 -14.62 20.66 -34.86
N LYS A 507 -15.18 19.48 -34.58
CA LYS A 507 -15.55 18.49 -35.63
C LYS A 507 -16.61 19.04 -36.57
N LYS A 508 -17.63 19.74 -36.06
CA LYS A 508 -18.66 20.38 -36.90
C LYS A 508 -18.07 21.45 -37.81
N LYS A 509 -17.12 22.24 -37.31
CA LYS A 509 -16.40 23.25 -38.11
C LYS A 509 -15.60 22.62 -39.26
N GLN A 510 -15.01 21.44 -39.05
CA GLN A 510 -14.30 20.70 -40.11
C GLN A 510 -15.23 20.09 -41.17
N GLN A 511 -16.51 19.88 -40.85
CA GLN A 511 -17.50 19.31 -41.77
C GLN A 511 -18.25 20.35 -42.61
N GLN A 512 -18.08 21.66 -42.33
CA GLN A 512 -18.65 22.72 -43.17
C GLN A 512 -17.75 22.99 -44.39
N PRO A 513 -18.29 22.97 -45.62
CA PRO A 513 -17.50 23.30 -46.81
C PRO A 513 -17.02 24.75 -46.76
N SER A 514 -15.75 24.97 -47.09
CA SER A 514 -15.16 26.30 -47.27
C SER A 514 -16.02 27.14 -48.22
N PRO A 515 -16.26 28.44 -47.94
CA PRO A 515 -17.00 29.30 -48.87
C PRO A 515 -16.24 29.37 -50.20
N THR A 516 -16.95 29.11 -51.29
CA THR A 516 -16.48 29.20 -52.67
C THR A 516 -15.90 30.60 -52.92
N PRO A 517 -14.69 30.74 -53.51
CA PRO A 517 -14.17 32.05 -53.89
C PRO A 517 -15.17 32.71 -54.87
N SER A 518 -15.54 33.96 -54.62
CA SER A 518 -16.41 34.71 -55.53
C SER A 518 -15.78 34.77 -56.93
N PRO A 519 -16.55 34.57 -58.00
CA PRO A 519 -16.00 34.58 -59.36
C PRO A 519 -15.44 35.96 -59.68
N SER A 520 -14.22 35.99 -60.23
CA SER A 520 -13.59 37.20 -60.75
C SER A 520 -14.47 37.84 -61.82
N PRO A 521 -14.63 39.18 -61.84
CA PRO A 521 -15.48 39.82 -62.83
C PRO A 521 -14.90 39.67 -64.24
N SER A 522 -15.74 39.20 -65.16
CA SER A 522 -15.44 39.07 -66.59
C SER A 522 -15.04 40.43 -67.19
N PRO A 523 -14.03 40.51 -68.08
CA PRO A 523 -13.70 41.76 -68.76
C PRO A 523 -14.86 42.15 -69.69
N GLN A 524 -15.42 43.33 -69.48
CA GLN A 524 -16.36 43.95 -70.41
C GLN A 524 -15.68 44.17 -71.76
N GLU A 525 -16.27 43.64 -72.83
CA GLU A 525 -15.99 44.04 -74.21
C GLU A 525 -16.23 45.56 -74.33
N LYS A 526 -15.18 46.30 -74.67
CA LYS A 526 -15.32 47.65 -75.22
C LYS A 526 -15.40 47.55 -76.74
N LYS A 527 -16.54 47.99 -77.28
CA LYS A 527 -16.65 48.50 -78.65
C LYS A 527 -15.83 49.77 -78.83
#